data_AF-A0AAU3E4I0-F1
#
_entry.id   AF-A0AAU3E4I0-F1
#
_cell.length_a   1.000
_cell.length_b   1.000
_cell.length_c   1.000
_cell.angle_alpha   90.00
_cell.angle_beta   90.00
_cell.angle_gamma   90.00
#
_symmetry.space_group_name_H-M   'P 1'
#
loop_
_entity.id
_entity.type
_entity.pdbx_description
1 polymer ?
#
loop_
_entity_poly.entity_id
_entity_poly.type
_entity_poly.pdbx_seq_one_letter_code
_entity_poly.pdbx_strand_id
1 'polypeptide(L)' 'MSLLPWQVRTQRFRSARFGRRGLDPGEVQAFMDRLATELAVHYDALRTARLETARLGCELRRLRAEQARRPNAGRH' A
#
# COMPACT_ATOMS: atom_id res chain seq x y z
N MET A 1 7.01 10.70 -3.29
CA MET A 1 6.81 10.65 -1.83
C MET A 1 5.37 10.20 -1.58
N SER A 2 5.17 8.98 -1.10
CA SER A 2 3.82 8.43 -0.82
C SER A 2 3.41 8.77 0.61
N LEU A 3 2.19 9.29 0.78
CA LEU A 3 1.62 9.63 2.07
C LEU A 3 1.16 8.35 2.80
N LEU A 4 1.54 8.17 4.07
CA LEU A 4 1.08 7.04 4.89
C LEU A 4 -0.21 7.41 5.66
N PRO A 5 -1.09 6.43 5.97
CA PRO A 5 -2.35 6.68 6.68
C PRO A 5 -2.20 7.44 8.01
N TRP A 6 -1.19 7.11 8.80
CA TRP A 6 -0.94 7.79 10.08
C TRP A 6 -0.46 9.24 9.89
N GLN A 7 0.21 9.53 8.76
CA GLN A 7 0.62 10.91 8.42
C GLN A 7 -0.60 11.76 8.08
N VAL A 8 -1.62 11.17 7.43
CA VAL A 8 -2.91 11.85 7.19
C VAL A 8 -3.58 12.21 8.51
N ARG A 9 -3.68 11.27 9.45
CA ARG A 9 -4.36 11.48 10.74
C ARG A 9 -3.74 12.58 11.60
N THR A 10 -2.42 12.68 11.56
CA THR A 10 -1.65 13.60 12.40
C THR A 10 -1.40 14.96 11.74
N GLN A 11 -1.81 15.12 10.47
CA GLN A 11 -1.62 16.36 9.73
C GLN A 11 -2.48 17.48 10.30
N ARG A 12 -1.84 18.56 10.74
CA ARG A 12 -2.53 19.78 11.20
C ARG A 12 -2.41 20.88 10.15
N PHE A 13 -3.55 21.50 9.84
CA PHE A 13 -3.60 22.68 8.98
C PHE A 13 -3.59 23.95 9.84
N ARG A 14 -2.99 25.02 9.32
CA ARG A 14 -3.04 26.33 9.98
C ARG A 14 -4.46 26.88 9.88
N SER A 15 -4.97 27.45 10.96
CA SER A 15 -6.24 28.18 10.94
C SER A 15 -6.17 29.37 9.97
N ALA A 16 -7.30 29.70 9.36
CA ALA A 16 -7.40 30.90 8.52
C ALA A 16 -7.08 32.15 9.36
N ARG A 17 -6.44 33.14 8.72
CA ARG A 17 -6.19 34.45 9.36
C ARG A 17 -7.53 35.11 9.70
N PHE A 18 -7.52 35.86 10.81
CA PHE A 18 -8.66 36.63 11.29
C PHE A 18 -9.30 37.46 10.15
N GLY A 19 -10.62 37.38 9.99
CA GLY A 19 -11.35 38.06 8.91
C GLY A 19 -11.49 37.26 7.59
N ARG A 20 -10.96 36.04 7.49
CA ARG A 20 -11.21 35.13 6.35
C ARG A 20 -12.03 33.92 6.79
N ARG A 21 -12.98 33.49 5.95
CA ARG A 21 -13.68 32.21 6.13
C ARG A 21 -12.69 31.06 5.89
N GLY A 22 -12.41 30.28 6.93
CA GLY A 22 -11.70 29.01 6.85
C GLY A 22 -12.67 27.83 6.91
N LEU A 23 -12.18 26.64 6.56
CA LEU A 23 -12.89 25.38 6.84
C LEU A 23 -12.94 25.15 8.36
N ASP A 24 -14.00 24.49 8.81
CA ASP A 24 -14.12 24.06 10.20
C ASP A 24 -13.02 23.03 10.53
N PRO A 25 -12.15 23.27 11.53
CA PRO A 25 -11.07 22.35 11.86
C PRO A 25 -11.54 20.95 12.25
N GLY A 26 -12.71 20.83 12.88
CA GLY A 26 -13.32 19.56 13.26
C GLY A 26 -13.85 18.79 12.04
N GLU A 27 -14.50 19.47 11.10
CA GLU A 27 -14.93 18.85 9.84
C GLU A 27 -13.73 18.35 9.02
N VAL A 28 -12.66 19.16 8.94
CA VAL A 28 -11.42 18.75 8.27
C VAL A 28 -10.81 17.53 8.96
N GLN A 29 -10.75 17.50 10.29
CA GLN A 29 -10.22 16.34 11.02
C GLN A 29 -11.05 15.07 10.76
N ALA A 30 -12.39 15.17 10.80
CA ALA A 30 -13.27 14.04 10.52
C ALA A 30 -13.12 13.52 9.08
N PHE A 31 -12.89 14.40 8.11
CA PHE A 31 -12.58 14.00 6.74
C PHE A 31 -11.21 13.31 6.64
N MET A 32 -10.17 13.85 7.29
CA MET A 32 -8.84 13.22 7.33
C MET A 32 -8.88 11.83 7.98
N ASP A 33 -9.69 11.64 9.02
CA ASP A 33 -9.84 10.34 9.68
C ASP A 33 -10.46 9.28 8.77
N ARG A 34 -11.48 9.67 7.98
CA ARG A 34 -12.06 8.80 6.94
C ARG A 34 -11.05 8.48 5.84
N LEU A 35 -10.38 9.49 5.30
CA LEU A 35 -9.34 9.30 4.28
C LEU A 35 -8.21 8.39 4.76
N ALA A 36 -7.75 8.55 6.00
CA ALA A 36 -6.73 7.70 6.57
C ALA A 36 -7.18 6.24 6.66
N THR A 37 -8.45 6.02 7.00
CA THR A 37 -9.04 4.68 7.11
C THR A 37 -9.11 4.01 5.74
N GLU A 38 -9.61 4.73 4.72
CA GLU A 38 -9.65 4.23 3.34
C GLU A 38 -8.24 3.95 2.80
N LEU A 39 -7.29 4.84 3.05
CA LEU A 39 -5.91 4.67 2.61
C LEU A 39 -5.23 3.47 3.28
N ALA A 40 -5.55 3.20 4.55
CA ALA A 40 -5.07 2.00 5.23
C ALA A 40 -5.58 0.72 4.54
N VAL A 41 -6.87 0.66 4.22
CA VAL A 41 -7.47 -0.47 3.49
C VAL A 41 -6.79 -0.68 2.14
N HIS A 42 -6.57 0.39 1.37
CA HIS A 42 -5.90 0.30 0.07
C HIS A 42 -4.46 -0.22 0.18
N TYR A 43 -3.68 0.28 1.14
CA TYR A 43 -2.32 -0.18 1.33
C TYR A 43 -2.24 -1.62 1.81
N ASP A 44 -3.19 -2.07 2.64
CA ASP A 44 -3.27 -3.47 3.05
C ASP A 44 -3.60 -4.39 1.86
N ALA A 45 -4.56 -4.01 1.01
CA ALA A 45 -4.85 -4.75 -0.21
C ALA A 45 -3.61 -4.85 -1.13
N LEU A 46 -2.89 -3.74 -1.30
CA LEU A 46 -1.67 -3.70 -2.10
C LEU A 46 -0.55 -4.55 -1.50
N ARG A 47 -0.42 -4.54 -0.17
CA ARG A 47 0.54 -5.39 0.56
C ARG A 47 0.23 -6.86 0.32
N THR A 48 -1.04 -7.26 0.45
CA THR A 48 -1.48 -8.65 0.20
C THR A 48 -1.19 -9.07 -1.23
N ALA A 49 -1.58 -8.27 -2.23
CA ALA A 49 -1.34 -8.58 -3.63
C ALA A 49 0.17 -8.74 -3.94
N ARG A 50 1.02 -7.90 -3.34
CA ARG A 50 2.48 -8.02 -3.49
C ARG A 50 3.03 -9.29 -2.86
N LEU A 51 2.53 -9.68 -1.69
CA LEU A 51 2.93 -10.91 -1.03
C LEU A 51 2.53 -12.15 -1.84
N GLU A 52 1.32 -12.17 -2.42
CA GLU A 52 0.87 -13.23 -3.32
C GLU A 52 1.75 -13.32 -4.56
N THR A 53 2.04 -12.19 -5.19
CA THR A 53 2.92 -12.13 -6.37
C THR A 53 4.32 -12.64 -6.06
N ALA A 54 4.87 -12.25 -4.90
CA ALA A 54 6.18 -12.73 -4.44
C ALA A 54 6.18 -14.24 -4.19
N ARG A 55 5.11 -14.77 -3.60
CA ARG A 55 4.93 -16.20 -3.37
C ARG A 55 4.90 -16.98 -4.68
N LEU A 56 4.05 -16.57 -5.62
CA LEU A 56 3.96 -17.20 -6.95
C LEU A 56 5.31 -17.15 -7.66
N GLY A 57 6.03 -16.03 -7.57
CA GLY A 57 7.38 -15.91 -8.11
C GLY A 57 8.38 -16.90 -7.49
N CYS A 58 8.31 -17.15 -6.18
CA CYS A 58 9.13 -18.17 -5.52
C CYS A 58 8.80 -19.59 -5.99
N GLU A 59 7.52 -19.92 -6.08
CA GLU A 59 7.06 -21.23 -6.57
C GLU A 59 7.53 -21.48 -8.01
N LEU A 60 7.38 -20.49 -8.89
CA LEU A 60 7.88 -20.58 -10.27
C LEU A 60 9.40 -20.75 -10.35
N ARG A 61 10.17 -20.01 -9.53
CA ARG A 61 11.64 -20.17 -9.47
C ARG A 61 12.03 -21.57 -9.01
N ARG A 62 11.35 -22.11 -8.00
CA ARG A 62 11.59 -23.47 -7.50
C ARG A 62 11.36 -24.51 -8.60
N LEU A 63 10.22 -24.44 -9.29
CA LEU A 63 9.90 -25.37 -10.37
C LEU A 63 10.91 -25.31 -11.52
N ARG A 64 11.33 -24.10 -11.91
CA ARG A 64 12.39 -23.93 -12.93
C ARG A 64 13.72 -24.56 -12.50
N ALA A 65 14.09 -24.43 -11.23
CA ALA A 65 15.30 -25.05 -10.70
C ALA A 65 15.21 -26.58 -10.68
N GLU A 66 14.04 -27.14 -10.33
CA GLU A 66 13.79 -28.59 -10.37
C GLU A 66 13.87 -29.13 -11.81
N GLN A 67 13.36 -28.39 -12.80
CA GLN A 67 13.49 -28.74 -14.22
C GLN A 67 14.93 -28.65 -14.72
N ALA A 68 15.69 -27.62 -14.34
CA ALA A 68 17.11 -27.49 -14.72
C ALA A 68 17.99 -28.58 -14.09
N ARG A 69 17.59 -29.14 -12.94
CA ARG A 69 18.25 -30.27 -12.28
C ARG A 69 17.92 -31.62 -12.90
N ARG A 70 16.87 -31.72 -13.72
CA ARG A 70 16.63 -32.91 -14.54
C ARG A 70 17.49 -32.76 -15.80
N PRO A 71 18.65 -33.45 -15.91
CA PRO A 71 19.41 -33.39 -17.15
C PRO A 71 18.52 -33.93 -18.27
N ASN A 72 18.60 -33.32 -19.46
CA ASN A 72 17.88 -33.73 -20.68
C ASN A 72 17.76 -35.27 -20.80
N ALA A 73 16.68 -35.83 -20.26
CA ALA A 73 16.43 -37.28 -20.24
C ALA A 73 15.81 -37.73 -21.58
N GLY A 74 16.29 -37.18 -22.69
CA GLY A 74 15.66 -37.31 -23.99
C GLY A 74 16.48 -36.71 -25.14
N ARG A 75 17.79 -36.92 -25.14
CA ARG A 75 18.61 -36.86 -26.36
C ARG A 75 19.54 -38.07 -26.39
N HIS A 76 19.01 -39.19 -26.87
CA HIS A 76 19.75 -40.30 -27.48
C HIS A 76 18.88 -40.88 -28.59
#